data_AF-A0A8X6JNE8-F1
#
_entry.id   AF-A0A8X6JNE8-F1
#
_cell.length_a   1.000
_cell.length_b   1.000
_cell.length_c   1.000
_cell.angle_alpha   90.00
_cell.angle_beta   90.00
_cell.angle_gamma   90.00
#
_symmetry.space_group_name_H-M   'P 1'
#
loop_
_entity.id
_entity.type
_entity.pdbx_description
1 polymer ?
#
loop_
_entity_poly.entity_id
_entity_poly.type
_entity_poly.pdbx_seq_one_letter_code
_entity_poly.pdbx_strand_id
1 'polypeptide(L)'
;IVLDPGSPSWFAAASAKTKVVAKNISKMALVAEEATRLLTNQYKFNKDQVLHALPTVDVRGTVLERDCPLTVDFPCRPKKYRAYSGYCNNVQNPRWGNANTAYVRYLSPDYSNSVNSPRQSTTGGHLPGAHHVSSAVHFDSERPHPHLTVFLAIFAEFVFHDIFHTSQSAGMV
;
A
#
# COMPACT_ATOMS: atom_id res chain seq x y z
N ILE A 1 -18.60 -14.15 -9.06
CA ILE A 1 -19.82 -13.43 -8.63
C ILE A 1 -20.09 -12.36 -9.68
N VAL A 2 -21.19 -12.48 -10.42
CA VAL A 2 -21.65 -11.43 -11.35
C VAL A 2 -22.52 -10.48 -10.52
N LEU A 3 -22.19 -9.19 -10.51
CA LEU A 3 -22.93 -8.18 -9.75
C LEU A 3 -23.86 -7.42 -10.69
N ASP A 4 -25.13 -7.28 -10.31
CA ASP A 4 -26.13 -6.58 -11.11
C ASP A 4 -25.82 -5.08 -11.20
N PRO A 5 -25.67 -4.49 -12.40
CA PRO A 5 -25.40 -3.07 -12.56
C PRO A 5 -26.41 -2.19 -11.81
N GLY A 6 -25.91 -1.22 -11.04
CA GLY A 6 -26.76 -0.31 -10.24
C GLY A 6 -27.22 -0.86 -8.89
N SER A 7 -26.92 -2.12 -8.55
CA SER A 7 -27.12 -2.63 -7.19
C SER A 7 -26.14 -2.00 -6.19
N PRO A 8 -26.46 -1.96 -4.88
CA PRO A 8 -25.52 -1.49 -3.85
C PRO A 8 -24.19 -2.24 -3.86
N SER A 9 -24.21 -3.56 -4.10
CA SER A 9 -23.00 -4.38 -4.20
C SER A 9 -22.17 -4.05 -5.44
N TRP A 10 -22.82 -3.71 -6.56
CA TRP A 10 -22.12 -3.22 -7.75
C TRP A 10 -21.43 -1.87 -7.50
N PHE A 11 -22.09 -0.93 -6.83
CA PHE A 11 -21.47 0.36 -6.48
C PHE A 11 -20.30 0.18 -5.52
N ALA A 12 -20.43 -0.69 -4.51
CA ALA A 12 -19.35 -1.01 -3.58
C ALA A 12 -18.14 -1.66 -4.29
N ALA A 13 -18.39 -2.56 -5.25
CA ALA A 13 -17.32 -3.15 -6.05
C ALA A 13 -16.68 -2.11 -6.99
N ALA A 14 -17.47 -1.21 -7.56
CA ALA A 14 -16.98 -0.14 -8.43
C ALA A 14 -16.13 0.87 -7.66
N SER A 15 -16.50 1.23 -6.43
CA SER A 15 -15.73 2.15 -5.57
C SER A 15 -14.40 1.55 -5.12
N ALA A 16 -14.33 0.22 -4.97
CA ALA A 16 -13.11 -0.51 -4.64
C ALA A 16 -12.20 -0.79 -5.87
N LYS A 17 -12.62 -0.43 -7.09
CA LYS A 17 -11.88 -0.73 -8.30
C LYS A 17 -10.59 0.10 -8.39
N THR A 18 -9.47 -0.59 -8.57
CA THR A 18 -8.16 0.04 -8.74
C THR A 18 -8.12 1.00 -9.94
N LYS A 19 -7.75 2.26 -9.66
CA LYS A 19 -7.62 3.33 -10.66
C LYS A 19 -6.50 3.03 -11.66
N VAL A 20 -6.65 3.46 -12.92
CA VAL A 20 -5.65 3.24 -13.99
C VAL A 20 -4.29 3.85 -13.62
N VAL A 21 -4.29 5.04 -13.02
CA VAL A 21 -3.06 5.70 -12.54
C VAL A 21 -2.30 4.82 -11.55
N ALA A 22 -3.01 4.21 -10.59
CA ALA A 22 -2.41 3.29 -9.62
C ALA A 22 -1.82 2.06 -10.33
N LYS A 23 -2.53 1.47 -11.30
CA LYS A 23 -2.02 0.33 -12.09
C LYS A 23 -0.72 0.66 -12.83
N ASN A 24 -0.63 1.84 -13.43
CA ASN A 24 0.56 2.26 -14.16
C ASN A 24 1.76 2.41 -13.22
N ILE A 25 1.57 3.00 -12.04
CA ILE A 25 2.61 3.14 -11.01
C ILE A 25 3.03 1.75 -10.50
N SER A 26 2.08 0.84 -10.25
CA SER A 26 2.37 -0.51 -9.77
C SER A 26 3.23 -1.34 -10.71
N LYS A 27 3.16 -1.10 -12.03
CA LYS A 27 3.98 -1.85 -13.01
C LYS A 27 5.48 -1.73 -12.71
N MET A 28 5.95 -0.52 -12.44
CA MET A 28 7.37 -0.29 -12.11
C MET A 28 7.75 -0.73 -10.71
N ALA A 29 6.81 -0.65 -9.76
CA ALA A 29 7.01 -1.23 -8.44
C ALA A 29 7.24 -2.75 -8.52
N LEU A 30 6.44 -3.47 -9.31
CA LEU A 30 6.58 -4.93 -9.49
C LEU A 30 7.89 -5.31 -10.18
N VAL A 31 8.35 -4.53 -11.16
CA VAL A 31 9.67 -4.76 -11.79
C VAL A 31 10.80 -4.55 -10.79
N ALA A 32 10.74 -3.48 -9.98
CA ALA A 32 11.73 -3.23 -8.94
C ALA A 32 11.74 -4.33 -7.87
N GLU A 33 10.56 -4.80 -7.45
CA GLU A 33 10.39 -5.88 -6.48
C GLU A 33 10.98 -7.20 -6.99
N GLU A 34 10.67 -7.57 -8.24
CA GLU A 34 11.17 -8.81 -8.84
C GLU A 34 12.69 -8.75 -9.09
N ALA A 35 13.21 -7.62 -9.54
CA ALA A 35 14.65 -7.40 -9.67
C ALA A 35 15.35 -7.56 -8.30
N THR A 36 14.79 -6.96 -7.25
CA THR A 36 15.29 -7.09 -5.87
C THR A 36 15.30 -8.56 -5.44
N ARG A 37 14.23 -9.32 -5.73
CA ARG A 37 14.12 -10.75 -5.43
C ARG A 37 15.22 -11.56 -6.14
N LEU A 38 15.43 -11.33 -7.43
CA LEU A 38 16.45 -12.02 -8.22
C LEU A 38 17.87 -11.72 -7.73
N LEU A 39 18.20 -10.46 -7.49
CA LEU A 39 19.50 -10.05 -6.95
C LEU A 39 19.77 -10.66 -5.58
N THR A 40 18.78 -10.62 -4.70
CA THR A 40 18.88 -11.24 -3.35
C THR A 40 19.16 -12.73 -3.46
N ASN A 41 18.49 -13.43 -4.39
CA ASN A 41 18.66 -14.85 -4.60
C ASN A 41 20.02 -15.22 -5.22
N GLN A 42 20.51 -14.38 -6.14
CA GLN A 42 21.78 -14.58 -6.85
C GLN A 42 22.99 -14.29 -5.96
N TYR A 43 22.96 -13.17 -5.24
CA TYR A 43 24.09 -12.69 -4.44
C TYR A 43 23.98 -13.05 -2.94
N LYS A 44 22.88 -13.71 -2.54
CA LYS A 44 22.62 -14.15 -1.16
C LYS A 44 22.72 -13.01 -0.15
N PHE A 45 22.09 -11.88 -0.46
CA PHE A 45 22.06 -10.73 0.43
C PHE A 45 21.36 -11.05 1.76
N ASN A 46 21.89 -10.48 2.84
CA ASN A 46 21.24 -10.51 4.14
C ASN A 46 20.12 -9.44 4.22
N LYS A 47 19.33 -9.49 5.30
CA LYS A 47 18.18 -8.59 5.51
C LYS A 47 18.59 -7.12 5.47
N ASP A 48 19.71 -6.75 6.10
CA ASP A 48 20.15 -5.36 6.16
C ASP A 48 20.60 -4.83 4.79
N GLN A 49 21.27 -5.66 3.99
CA GLN A 49 21.64 -5.33 2.62
C GLN A 49 20.40 -5.12 1.74
N VAL A 50 19.39 -5.96 1.88
CA VAL A 50 18.14 -5.81 1.12
C VAL A 50 17.40 -4.53 1.53
N LEU A 51 17.34 -4.22 2.82
CA LEU A 51 16.57 -3.10 3.35
C LEU A 51 17.25 -1.74 3.18
N HIS A 52 18.57 -1.68 3.32
CA HIS A 52 19.30 -0.42 3.40
C HIS A 52 20.29 -0.20 2.25
N ALA A 53 20.85 -1.26 1.66
CA ALA A 53 21.79 -1.11 0.56
C ALA A 53 21.08 -1.05 -0.80
N LEU A 54 20.20 -2.02 -1.12
CA LEU A 54 19.54 -2.08 -2.44
C LEU A 54 18.76 -0.82 -2.83
N PRO A 55 18.02 -0.15 -1.92
CA PRO A 55 17.34 1.10 -2.26
C PRO A 55 18.26 2.27 -2.62
N THR A 56 19.56 2.16 -2.32
CA THR A 56 20.57 3.20 -2.61
C THR A 56 21.41 2.92 -3.85
N VAL A 57 21.18 1.77 -4.51
CA VAL A 57 21.87 1.41 -5.75
C VAL A 57 21.48 2.36 -6.87
N ASP A 58 22.48 2.74 -7.67
CA ASP A 58 22.28 3.57 -8.84
C ASP A 58 21.50 2.80 -9.92
N VAL A 59 20.32 3.33 -10.28
CA VAL A 59 19.44 2.76 -11.31
C VAL A 59 19.56 3.50 -12.64
N ARG A 60 20.50 4.45 -12.78
CA ARG A 60 20.71 5.19 -14.03
C ARG A 60 21.09 4.25 -15.19
N GLY A 61 20.57 4.54 -16.38
CA GLY A 61 20.71 3.71 -17.57
C GLY A 61 19.85 2.43 -17.57
N THR A 62 19.01 2.21 -16.55
CA THR A 62 18.12 1.05 -16.48
C THR A 62 16.68 1.41 -16.85
N VAL A 63 15.84 0.38 -17.02
CA VAL A 63 14.39 0.53 -17.21
C VAL A 63 13.73 1.24 -16.02
N LEU A 64 14.26 1.08 -14.80
CA LEU A 64 13.71 1.71 -13.60
C LEU A 64 13.86 3.23 -13.60
N GLU A 65 14.96 3.77 -14.17
CA GLU A 65 15.10 5.22 -14.36
C GLU A 65 14.19 5.70 -15.48
N ARG A 66 14.27 5.08 -16.67
CA ARG A 66 13.55 5.53 -17.87
C ARG A 66 12.04 5.61 -17.67
N ASP A 67 11.48 4.59 -17.01
CA ASP A 67 10.04 4.46 -16.84
C ASP A 67 9.60 4.87 -15.42
N CYS A 68 10.43 5.62 -14.68
CA CYS A 68 10.14 6.08 -13.32
C CYS A 68 8.83 6.90 -13.27
N PRO A 69 7.82 6.49 -12.48
CA PRO A 69 6.55 7.20 -12.41
C PRO A 69 6.63 8.53 -11.64
N LEU A 70 7.80 8.88 -11.09
CA LEU A 70 8.00 10.08 -10.30
C LEU A 70 8.38 11.26 -11.19
N THR A 71 7.39 12.10 -11.49
CA THR A 71 7.62 13.44 -12.03
C THR A 71 7.79 14.47 -10.90
N VAL A 72 8.86 15.26 -10.91
CA VAL A 72 9.05 16.35 -9.94
C VAL A 72 9.18 17.65 -10.71
N ASP A 73 8.10 18.43 -10.73
CA ASP A 73 8.14 19.80 -11.24
C ASP A 73 8.74 20.71 -10.16
N PHE A 74 9.92 21.25 -10.41
CA PHE A 74 10.54 22.25 -9.54
C PHE A 74 10.74 23.57 -10.30
N PRO A 75 10.35 24.73 -9.75
CA PRO A 75 9.84 24.94 -8.38
C PRO A 75 8.31 24.75 -8.25
N CYS A 76 7.90 24.22 -7.11
CA CYS A 76 6.50 24.11 -6.73
C CYS A 76 5.94 25.47 -6.29
N ARG A 77 4.90 25.99 -6.97
CA ARG A 77 4.34 27.32 -6.68
C ARG A 77 3.07 27.21 -5.80
N PRO A 78 2.96 27.99 -4.71
CA PRO A 78 1.74 28.06 -3.91
C PRO A 78 0.54 28.45 -4.77
N LYS A 79 -0.59 27.78 -4.56
CA LYS A 79 -1.87 28.08 -5.22
C LYS A 79 -2.93 28.38 -4.16
N LYS A 80 -3.95 29.16 -4.54
CA LYS A 80 -5.09 29.50 -3.66
C LYS A 80 -5.85 28.25 -3.18
N TYR A 81 -5.91 27.19 -4.00
CA TYR A 81 -6.66 25.97 -3.73
C TYR A 81 -5.76 24.74 -3.75
N ARG A 82 -6.20 23.71 -3.01
CA ARG A 82 -5.52 22.41 -2.94
C ARG A 82 -5.57 21.72 -4.29
N ALA A 83 -4.48 21.06 -4.68
CA ALA A 83 -4.51 20.12 -5.79
C ALA A 83 -5.32 18.87 -5.38
N TYR A 84 -6.09 18.30 -6.30
CA TYR A 84 -6.82 17.04 -6.06
C TYR A 84 -5.94 15.87 -5.61
N SER A 85 -4.67 15.87 -6.03
CA SER A 85 -3.68 14.86 -5.64
C SER A 85 -3.00 15.15 -4.31
N GLY A 86 -3.21 16.32 -3.69
CA GLY A 86 -2.42 16.79 -2.55
C GLY A 86 -1.03 17.33 -2.92
N TYR A 87 -0.69 17.39 -4.22
CA TYR A 87 0.59 17.92 -4.70
C TYR A 87 0.80 19.38 -4.28
N CYS A 88 2.05 19.73 -3.96
CA CYS A 88 2.45 21.07 -3.53
C CYS A 88 1.87 21.54 -2.20
N ASN A 89 1.27 20.66 -1.40
CA ASN A 89 0.81 21.07 -0.07
C ASN A 89 1.98 21.47 0.84
N ASN A 90 3.11 20.76 0.72
CA ASN A 90 4.39 21.13 1.30
C ASN A 90 5.33 21.63 0.17
N VAL A 91 5.72 22.91 0.19
CA VAL A 91 6.52 23.52 -0.89
C VAL A 91 7.95 22.98 -0.95
N GLN A 92 8.52 22.62 0.21
CA GLN A 92 9.87 22.04 0.28
C GLN A 92 9.87 20.57 -0.17
N ASN A 93 8.79 19.85 0.12
CA ASN A 93 8.60 18.45 -0.23
C ASN A 93 7.25 18.24 -0.96
N PRO A 94 7.12 18.62 -2.25
CA PRO A 94 5.84 18.69 -2.96
C PRO A 94 4.99 17.43 -2.99
N ARG A 95 5.58 16.26 -2.72
CA ARG A 95 4.89 14.96 -2.77
C ARG A 95 4.51 14.40 -1.39
N TRP A 96 4.84 15.06 -0.30
CA TRP A 96 4.41 14.59 1.03
C TRP A 96 2.88 14.64 1.14
N GLY A 97 2.27 13.50 1.48
CA GLY A 97 0.82 13.35 1.56
C GLY A 97 0.10 13.30 0.20
N ASN A 98 0.83 13.08 -0.90
CA ASN A 98 0.22 12.98 -2.22
C ASN A 98 -0.54 11.65 -2.40
N ALA A 99 -1.66 11.68 -3.12
CA ALA A 99 -2.39 10.47 -3.47
C ALA A 99 -1.60 9.58 -4.44
N ASN A 100 -1.80 8.26 -4.38
CA ASN A 100 -1.09 7.26 -5.19
C ASN A 100 0.43 7.22 -4.96
N THR A 101 0.89 7.57 -3.75
CA THR A 101 2.28 7.32 -3.33
C THR A 101 2.33 6.16 -2.33
N ALA A 102 3.50 5.55 -2.20
CA ALA A 102 3.71 4.53 -1.17
C ALA A 102 3.49 5.09 0.24
N TYR A 103 3.02 4.23 1.16
CA TYR A 103 2.93 4.58 2.57
C TYR A 103 4.32 4.79 3.17
N VAL A 104 4.42 5.75 4.09
CA VAL A 104 5.61 5.91 4.94
C VAL A 104 5.70 4.72 5.88
N ARG A 105 6.90 4.14 6.01
CA ARG A 105 7.18 3.06 6.95
C ARG A 105 7.92 3.62 8.16
N TYR A 106 7.32 3.50 9.35
CA TYR A 106 7.98 3.86 10.62
C TYR A 106 8.93 2.76 11.13
N LEU A 107 8.70 1.52 10.71
CA LEU A 107 9.53 0.36 11.01
C LEU A 107 9.87 -0.37 9.72
N SER A 108 11.02 -1.05 9.72
CA SER A 108 11.44 -1.89 8.60
C SER A 108 10.42 -3.00 8.32
N PRO A 109 10.11 -3.31 7.05
CA PRO A 109 9.23 -4.42 6.72
C PRO A 109 9.80 -5.77 7.17
N ASP A 110 8.93 -6.70 7.52
CA ASP A 110 9.30 -8.06 7.93
C ASP A 110 8.68 -9.11 7.00
N TYR A 111 9.38 -9.38 5.90
CA TYR A 111 9.05 -10.44 4.94
C TYR A 111 9.96 -11.66 5.17
N SER A 112 9.45 -12.86 4.94
CA SER A 112 10.24 -14.10 5.14
C SER A 112 11.47 -14.18 4.24
N ASN A 113 11.38 -13.65 3.02
CA ASN A 113 12.50 -13.51 2.09
C ASN A 113 13.12 -12.09 2.08
N SER A 114 12.77 -11.24 3.05
CA SER A 114 13.15 -9.82 3.12
C SER A 114 12.68 -8.92 1.97
N VAL A 115 11.94 -9.43 0.98
CA VAL A 115 11.50 -8.68 -0.21
C VAL A 115 9.97 -8.55 -0.27
N ASN A 116 9.26 -9.67 -0.40
CA ASN A 116 7.82 -9.67 -0.70
C ASN A 116 7.03 -10.86 -0.13
N SER A 117 7.69 -11.92 0.28
CA SER A 117 6.99 -13.13 0.73
C SER A 117 6.38 -12.92 2.11
N PRO A 118 5.15 -13.37 2.36
CA PRO A 118 4.51 -13.26 3.66
C PRO A 118 5.42 -13.72 4.80
N ARG A 119 5.31 -13.04 5.94
CA ARG A 119 6.10 -13.31 7.14
C ARG A 119 5.91 -14.77 7.60
N GLN A 120 6.99 -15.38 8.09
CA GLN A 120 6.97 -16.68 8.76
C GLN A 120 7.05 -16.53 10.28
N SER A 121 6.73 -17.60 10.99
CA SER A 121 6.92 -17.68 12.45
C SER A 121 8.38 -17.45 12.81
N THR A 122 8.64 -16.91 14.01
CA THR A 122 9.99 -16.82 14.58
C THR A 122 10.66 -18.18 14.75
N THR A 123 9.88 -19.26 14.78
CA THR A 123 10.34 -20.65 14.81
C THR A 123 10.61 -21.25 13.41
N GLY A 124 10.44 -20.47 12.33
CA GLY A 124 10.64 -20.91 10.94
C GLY A 124 9.44 -21.61 10.29
N GLY A 125 8.34 -21.80 11.02
CA GLY A 125 7.10 -22.40 10.51
C GLY A 125 6.14 -21.39 9.85
N HIS A 126 5.03 -21.92 9.31
CA HIS A 126 3.92 -21.09 8.83
C HIS A 126 3.18 -20.42 9.99
N LEU A 127 2.70 -19.19 9.78
CA LEU A 127 1.79 -18.54 10.71
C LEU A 127 0.41 -19.22 10.67
N PRO A 128 -0.35 -19.22 11.78
CA PRO A 128 -1.71 -19.74 11.76
C PRO A 128 -2.58 -18.98 10.75
N GLY A 129 -3.51 -19.68 10.11
CA GLY A 129 -4.42 -19.06 9.16
C GLY A 129 -5.25 -17.96 9.81
N ALA A 130 -5.43 -16.83 9.10
CA ALA A 130 -6.15 -15.68 9.61
C ALA A 130 -7.58 -16.04 10.08
N HIS A 131 -8.27 -16.93 9.36
CA HIS A 131 -9.59 -17.43 9.76
C HIS A 131 -9.55 -18.19 11.08
N HIS A 132 -8.57 -19.08 11.26
CA HIS A 132 -8.42 -19.87 12.50
C HIS A 132 -8.16 -18.97 13.71
N VAL A 133 -7.27 -17.97 13.57
CA VAL A 133 -7.04 -16.97 14.63
C VAL A 133 -8.32 -16.18 14.90
N SER A 134 -9.03 -15.76 13.85
CA SER A 134 -10.28 -15.01 13.99
C SER A 134 -11.31 -15.80 14.80
N SER A 135 -11.54 -17.07 14.48
CA SER A 135 -12.51 -17.92 15.19
C SER A 135 -12.07 -18.28 16.60
N ALA A 136 -10.76 -18.35 16.87
CA ALA A 136 -10.23 -18.70 18.18
C ALA A 136 -10.23 -17.50 19.15
N VAL A 137 -10.08 -16.28 18.65
CA VAL A 137 -9.90 -15.06 19.47
C VAL A 137 -11.16 -14.18 19.51
N HIS A 138 -11.87 -14.04 18.39
CA HIS A 138 -13.06 -13.21 18.33
C HIS A 138 -14.30 -14.07 18.58
N PHE A 139 -15.01 -13.76 19.66
CA PHE A 139 -16.30 -14.34 19.98
C PHE A 139 -17.38 -13.27 19.85
N ASP A 140 -18.57 -13.69 19.46
CA ASP A 140 -19.70 -12.80 19.37
C ASP A 140 -20.18 -12.43 20.79
N SER A 141 -20.40 -11.14 21.01
CA SER A 141 -20.95 -10.64 22.28
C SER A 141 -21.67 -9.32 22.05
N GLU A 142 -22.98 -9.33 22.30
CA GLU A 142 -23.79 -8.12 22.21
C GLU A 142 -23.62 -7.28 23.49
N ARG A 143 -22.74 -6.27 23.42
CA ARG A 143 -22.46 -5.35 24.52
C ARG A 143 -22.53 -3.90 24.02
N PRO A 144 -23.72 -3.28 23.98
CA PRO A 144 -23.85 -1.89 23.54
C PRO A 144 -23.14 -0.95 24.53
N HIS A 145 -22.45 0.05 23.99
CA HIS A 145 -21.76 1.04 24.81
C HIS A 145 -22.74 2.15 25.26
N PRO A 146 -22.82 2.50 26.56
CA PRO A 146 -23.88 3.38 27.10
C PRO A 146 -23.83 4.83 26.60
N HIS A 147 -22.69 5.25 26.06
CA HIS A 147 -22.44 6.64 25.65
C HIS A 147 -22.02 6.80 24.17
N LEU A 148 -22.01 5.73 23.39
CA LEU A 148 -21.60 5.80 21.98
C LEU A 148 -22.76 5.38 21.09
N THR A 149 -22.97 6.15 20.03
CA THR A 149 -23.94 5.84 18.99
C THR A 149 -23.25 5.11 17.84
N VAL A 150 -24.03 4.38 17.04
CA VAL A 150 -23.55 3.73 15.79
C VAL A 150 -22.92 4.76 14.83
N PHE A 151 -23.33 6.04 14.93
CA PHE A 151 -22.75 7.11 14.12
C PHE A 151 -21.24 7.24 14.30
N LEU A 152 -20.68 6.90 15.47
CA LEU A 152 -19.23 6.90 15.66
C LEU A 152 -18.52 5.96 14.67
N ALA A 153 -19.04 4.75 14.48
CA ALA A 153 -18.43 3.77 13.57
C ALA A 153 -18.50 4.24 12.11
N ILE A 154 -19.65 4.78 11.71
CA ILE A 154 -19.86 5.31 10.35
C ILE A 154 -18.97 6.52 10.08
N PHE A 155 -18.85 7.45 11.04
CA PHE A 155 -17.98 8.61 10.90
C PHE A 155 -16.50 8.21 10.89
N ALA A 156 -16.11 7.18 11.66
CA ALA A 156 -14.76 6.63 11.62
C ALA A 156 -14.43 6.05 10.24
N GLU A 157 -15.35 5.31 9.61
CA GLU A 157 -15.18 4.81 8.24
C GLU A 157 -15.07 5.95 7.22
N PHE A 158 -15.89 7.00 7.37
CA PHE A 158 -15.82 8.19 6.53
C PHE A 158 -14.44 8.87 6.59
N VAL A 159 -13.92 9.10 7.79
CA VAL A 159 -12.57 9.69 7.98
C VAL A 159 -11.48 8.74 7.48
N PHE A 160 -11.61 7.44 7.75
CA PHE A 160 -10.64 6.45 7.27
C PHE A 160 -10.52 6.45 5.74
N HIS A 161 -11.65 6.51 5.03
CA HIS A 161 -11.68 6.55 3.57
C HIS A 161 -11.21 7.87 2.95
N ASP A 162 -11.23 8.99 3.70
CA ASP A 162 -10.62 10.25 3.25
C ASP A 162 -9.09 10.21 3.35
N ILE A 163 -8.55 9.50 4.36
CA ILE A 163 -7.11 9.48 4.63
C ILE A 163 -6.39 8.34 3.89
N PHE A 164 -7.01 7.15 3.82
CA PHE A 164 -6.34 5.93 3.35
C PHE A 164 -7.16 5.15 2.32
N HIS A 165 -6.46 4.64 1.30
CA HIS A 165 -7.02 3.66 0.38
C HIS A 165 -5.90 2.81 -0.22
N THR A 166 -5.89 1.52 0.09
CA THR A 166 -4.96 0.55 -0.50
C THR A 166 -5.61 -0.08 -1.71
N SER A 167 -5.10 0.22 -2.90
CA SER A 167 -5.58 -0.38 -4.15
C SER A 167 -5.34 -1.88 -4.17
N GLN A 168 -6.31 -2.64 -4.67
CA GLN A 168 -6.16 -4.08 -4.88
C GLN A 168 -5.21 -4.35 -6.04
N SER A 169 -4.25 -5.25 -5.83
CA SER A 169 -3.50 -5.86 -6.92
C SER A 169 -4.39 -6.89 -7.62
N ALA A 170 -4.58 -6.75 -8.93
CA ALA A 170 -5.21 -7.79 -9.72
C ALA A 170 -4.16 -8.89 -9.96
N GLY A 171 -4.25 -10.00 -9.21
CA GLY A 171 -3.48 -11.22 -9.44
C GLY A 171 -2.20 -11.35 -8.60
N MET A 172 -2.32 -12.06 -7.49
CA MET A 172 -1.39 -13.09 -6.99
C MET A 172 -2.23 -14.02 -6.08
N VAL A 173 -2.98 -14.90 -6.73
CA VAL A 173 -3.43 -16.20 -6.21
C VAL A 173 -3.11 -17.21 -7.30
#